data_AF-A0ABD6BAY4-F1
#
_entry.id   AF-A0ABD6BAY4-F1
#
_cell.length_a   1.000
_cell.length_b   1.000
_cell.length_c   1.000
_cell.angle_alpha   90.00
_cell.angle_beta   90.00
_cell.angle_gamma   90.00
#
_symmetry.space_group_name_H-M   'P 1'
#
loop_
_entity.id
_entity.type
_entity.pdbx_description
1 polymer ?
#
loop_
_entity_poly.entity_id
_entity_poly.type
_entity_poly.pdbx_seq_one_letter_code
_entity_poly.pdbx_strand_id
1 'polypeptide(L)'
;MTDDPPAIVTDVSEVATSLEEQKNELQDFRMTITEYEDRVENMSESEQSAFYDSAENLLETVDDATTVDDVLELEGEVEAAIRTPLERVATESLEQFLDEVEPELTDSTKEELFEGLSDRIPEDLETIAETYQTLTPRVGDLPPHLRDSLATYVEQTPSGLLTPTRDIEPQVTKLEQRYEQLQRLDTVFDETSDWTPSITFSTTDRFYNDLDETIPVDRINSSLDTIQTKGETLSDAGLPVESLVTSELEEALSNASGDDIDSAITDIATQVTSLTERYESVDQHIETLDTFGTEEGLFEEEIDSLLAHHRELGIGPYDSLADLETSINELDADINQFIGTVQTRLKAQRNMVNTLESEEHDDLPELNIGAGGPILPVHVEENLFQALTDCKAHDEWIADQLDTSGQDVERDELLDIWVDLSEGEEVELTEEDKEAILALADRLPLSVVLRGN
;
A
#
# COMPACT_ATOMS: atom_id res chain seq x y z
N MET A 1 -11.41 91.00 39.82
CA MET A 1 -11.21 89.77 40.60
C MET A 1 -10.56 88.80 39.65
N THR A 2 -9.24 88.82 39.62
CA THR A 2 -8.41 87.76 39.03
C THR A 2 -7.91 86.98 40.23
N ASP A 3 -8.54 85.84 40.48
CA ASP A 3 -8.13 84.86 41.48
C ASP A 3 -6.88 84.16 40.96
N ASP A 4 -5.73 84.86 40.99
CA ASP A 4 -4.45 84.18 40.86
C ASP A 4 -4.12 83.59 42.24
N PRO A 5 -3.97 82.26 42.35
CA PRO A 5 -3.56 81.64 43.60
C PRO A 5 -2.22 82.24 44.05
N PRO A 6 -1.99 82.38 45.37
CA PRO A 6 -0.71 82.87 45.88
C PRO A 6 0.43 82.05 45.29
N ALA A 7 1.55 82.67 44.89
CA ALA A 7 2.69 81.98 44.29
C ALA A 7 3.13 80.72 45.06
N ILE A 8 3.06 80.76 46.40
CA ILE A 8 3.32 79.61 47.29
C ILE A 8 2.38 78.42 47.03
N VAL A 9 1.12 78.66 46.70
CA VAL A 9 0.14 77.60 46.39
C VAL A 9 0.43 76.98 45.03
N THR A 10 0.89 77.77 44.06
CA THR A 10 1.34 77.28 42.75
C THR A 10 2.61 76.44 42.90
N ASP A 11 3.61 76.93 43.65
CA ASP A 11 4.86 76.21 43.93
C ASP A 11 4.59 74.88 44.68
N VAL A 12 3.69 74.88 45.68
CA VAL A 12 3.30 73.66 46.40
C VAL A 12 2.53 72.68 45.50
N SER A 13 1.72 73.18 44.57
CA SER A 13 0.98 72.34 43.63
C SER A 13 1.89 71.70 42.58
N GLU A 14 2.90 72.43 42.09
CA GLU A 14 3.92 71.89 41.18
C GLU A 14 4.76 70.82 41.86
N VAL A 15 5.20 71.06 43.10
CA VAL A 15 5.92 70.05 43.90
C VAL A 15 5.03 68.83 44.18
N ALA A 16 3.75 69.03 44.50
CA ALA A 16 2.83 67.92 44.72
C ALA A 16 2.59 67.08 43.45
N THR A 17 2.51 67.72 42.29
CA THR A 17 2.34 67.02 40.99
C THR A 17 3.60 66.23 40.63
N SER A 18 4.79 66.82 40.81
CA SER A 18 6.07 66.16 40.59
C SER A 18 6.29 64.96 41.54
N LEU A 19 5.88 65.08 42.82
CA LEU A 19 5.93 63.96 43.76
C LEU A 19 4.93 62.85 43.39
N GLU A 20 3.78 63.20 42.80
CA GLU A 20 2.78 62.23 42.35
C GLU A 20 3.23 61.50 41.06
N GLU A 21 3.90 62.20 40.13
CA GLU A 21 4.57 61.62 38.97
C GLU A 21 5.69 60.66 39.39
N GLN A 22 6.62 61.10 40.25
CA GLN A 22 7.70 60.26 40.79
C GLN A 22 7.17 59.02 41.52
N LYS A 23 6.05 59.17 42.25
CA LYS A 23 5.41 58.04 42.91
C LYS A 23 4.87 57.03 41.90
N ASN A 24 4.25 57.48 40.80
CA ASN A 24 3.72 56.58 39.78
C ASN A 24 4.88 55.84 39.07
N GLU A 25 5.95 56.55 38.70
CA GLU A 25 7.15 55.95 38.08
C GLU A 25 7.80 54.90 38.99
N LEU A 26 7.93 55.18 40.30
CA LEU A 26 8.43 54.19 41.27
C LEU A 26 7.48 53.00 41.45
N GLN A 27 6.16 53.19 41.27
CA GLN A 27 5.21 52.08 41.31
C GLN A 27 5.31 51.19 40.08
N ASP A 28 5.50 51.78 38.90
CA ASP A 28 5.72 51.06 37.65
C ASP A 28 7.07 50.31 37.70
N PHE A 29 8.15 50.98 38.11
CA PHE A 29 9.45 50.33 38.31
C PHE A 29 9.38 49.15 39.29
N ARG A 30 8.67 49.31 40.42
CA ARG A 30 8.46 48.20 41.35
C ARG A 30 7.74 47.01 40.71
N MET A 31 6.76 47.28 39.84
CA MET A 31 6.04 46.24 39.11
C MET A 31 6.97 45.52 38.13
N THR A 32 7.80 46.27 37.38
CA THR A 32 8.86 45.72 36.52
C THR A 32 9.82 44.82 37.29
N ILE A 33 10.30 45.25 38.46
CA ILE A 33 11.18 44.45 39.33
C ILE A 33 10.49 43.16 39.81
N THR A 34 9.20 43.21 40.13
CA THR A 34 8.45 41.99 40.51
C THR A 34 8.30 41.03 39.32
N GLU A 35 8.03 41.53 38.12
CA GLU A 35 8.01 40.69 36.91
C GLU A 35 9.38 40.06 36.62
N TYR A 36 10.45 40.80 36.89
CA TYR A 36 11.83 40.32 36.78
C TYR A 36 12.19 39.28 37.83
N GLU A 37 11.76 39.47 39.08
CA GLU A 37 11.91 38.49 40.16
C GLU A 37 11.20 37.19 39.80
N ASP A 38 9.94 37.27 39.36
CA ASP A 38 9.17 36.10 38.88
C ASP A 38 9.88 35.39 37.72
N ARG A 39 10.49 36.14 36.79
CA ARG A 39 11.28 35.56 35.69
C ARG A 39 12.50 34.79 36.19
N VAL A 40 13.32 35.42 37.02
CA VAL A 40 14.54 34.79 37.56
C VAL A 40 14.18 33.54 38.38
N GLU A 41 13.09 33.57 39.15
CA GLU A 41 12.63 32.39 39.90
C GLU A 41 12.23 31.21 39.00
N ASN A 42 11.77 31.47 37.77
CA ASN A 42 11.36 30.44 36.82
C ASN A 42 12.49 29.94 35.91
N MET A 43 13.64 30.64 35.87
CA MET A 43 14.83 30.22 35.13
C MET A 43 15.43 28.91 35.66
N SER A 44 16.16 28.18 34.83
CA SER A 44 16.95 27.01 35.23
C SER A 44 18.11 27.39 36.18
N GLU A 45 18.66 26.43 36.94
CA GLU A 45 19.75 26.69 37.90
C GLU A 45 20.99 27.33 37.23
N SER A 46 21.30 26.97 35.99
CA SER A 46 22.41 27.56 35.22
C SER A 46 22.14 29.00 34.81
N GLU A 47 20.91 29.32 34.43
CA GLU A 47 20.48 30.68 34.07
C GLU A 47 20.44 31.58 35.30
N GLN A 48 19.91 31.08 36.41
CA GLN A 48 19.91 31.78 37.70
C GLN A 48 21.34 32.10 38.16
N SER A 49 22.26 31.14 38.07
CA SER A 49 23.67 31.39 38.43
C SER A 49 24.29 32.49 37.57
N ALA A 50 24.03 32.48 36.27
CA ALA A 50 24.52 33.49 35.35
C ALA A 50 23.90 34.88 35.59
N PHE A 51 22.62 34.92 35.97
CA PHE A 51 21.94 36.13 36.42
C PHE A 51 22.61 36.72 37.65
N TYR A 52 22.79 35.93 38.72
CA TYR A 52 23.41 36.41 39.96
C TYR A 52 24.86 36.87 39.76
N ASP A 53 25.62 36.20 38.89
CA ASP A 53 26.98 36.63 38.54
C ASP A 53 27.00 37.98 37.80
N SER A 54 26.01 38.23 36.92
CA SER A 54 25.90 39.53 36.23
C SER A 54 25.35 40.64 37.13
N ALA A 55 24.48 40.28 38.07
CA ALA A 55 23.82 41.19 39.01
C ALA A 55 24.71 41.55 40.23
N GLU A 56 25.90 40.94 40.37
CA GLU A 56 26.83 41.29 41.45
C GLU A 56 27.24 42.77 41.41
N ASN A 57 27.37 43.34 40.20
CA ASN A 57 27.66 44.76 40.03
C ASN A 57 26.47 45.68 40.36
N LEU A 58 25.23 45.19 40.20
CA LEU A 58 24.02 45.94 40.56
C LEU A 58 23.91 46.20 42.06
N LEU A 59 24.45 45.30 42.90
CA LEU A 59 24.47 45.50 44.35
C LEU A 59 25.27 46.75 44.75
N GLU A 60 26.37 47.03 44.06
CA GLU A 60 27.14 48.26 44.28
C GLU A 60 26.37 49.50 43.79
N THR A 61 25.71 49.44 42.62
CA THR A 61 24.93 50.58 42.11
C THR A 61 23.68 50.88 42.96
N VAL A 62 23.00 49.85 43.46
CA VAL A 62 21.82 50.00 44.34
C VAL A 62 22.18 50.68 45.66
N ASP A 63 23.34 50.36 46.24
CA ASP A 63 23.82 50.98 47.49
C ASP A 63 24.18 52.48 47.31
N ASP A 64 24.52 52.89 46.09
CA ASP A 64 24.88 54.26 45.72
C ASP A 64 23.67 55.11 45.25
N ALA A 65 22.50 54.51 45.01
CA ALA A 65 21.29 55.21 44.60
C ALA A 65 20.68 56.02 45.77
N THR A 66 20.71 57.35 45.68
CA THR A 66 20.26 58.26 46.76
C THR A 66 19.07 59.14 46.39
N THR A 67 18.71 59.20 45.11
CA THR A 67 17.57 59.96 44.57
C THR A 67 16.58 59.06 43.81
N VAL A 68 15.38 59.56 43.54
CA VAL A 68 14.37 58.83 42.73
C VAL A 68 14.88 58.60 41.31
N ASP A 69 15.56 59.60 40.74
CA ASP A 69 16.14 59.52 39.40
C ASP A 69 17.24 58.44 39.36
N ASP A 70 18.08 58.35 40.40
CA ASP A 70 19.10 57.29 40.53
C ASP A 70 18.46 55.89 40.56
N VAL A 71 17.30 55.74 41.21
CA VAL A 71 16.58 54.46 41.30
C VAL A 71 15.94 54.07 39.97
N LEU A 72 15.45 55.04 39.19
CA LEU A 72 14.88 54.78 37.86
C LEU A 72 15.96 54.48 36.82
N GLU A 73 17.17 55.06 36.94
CA GLU A 73 18.31 54.69 36.09
C GLU A 73 18.74 53.22 36.26
N LEU A 74 18.48 52.61 37.43
CA LEU A 74 18.74 51.18 37.66
C LEU A 74 17.90 50.26 36.79
N GLU A 75 16.75 50.71 36.25
CA GLU A 75 15.90 49.88 35.40
C GLU A 75 16.65 49.31 34.20
N GLY A 76 17.44 50.15 33.52
CA GLY A 76 18.25 49.70 32.39
C GLY A 76 19.40 48.76 32.79
N GLU A 77 19.97 48.95 33.97
CA GLU A 77 21.02 48.06 34.49
C GLU A 77 20.45 46.69 34.90
N VAL A 78 19.26 46.68 35.52
CA VAL A 78 18.55 45.45 35.89
C VAL A 78 18.08 44.70 34.64
N GLU A 79 17.51 45.41 33.66
CA GLU A 79 17.14 44.81 32.37
C GLU A 79 18.36 44.17 31.70
N ALA A 80 19.50 44.88 31.66
CA ALA A 80 20.74 44.36 31.09
C ALA A 80 21.27 43.12 31.84
N ALA A 81 21.18 43.10 33.17
CA ALA A 81 21.59 41.96 33.99
C ALA A 81 20.70 40.72 33.79
N ILE A 82 19.43 40.89 33.41
CA ILE A 82 18.54 39.76 33.08
C ILE A 82 18.77 39.31 31.64
N ARG A 83 18.93 40.28 30.74
CA ARG A 83 19.04 40.02 29.30
C ARG A 83 20.34 39.33 28.94
N THR A 84 21.48 39.78 29.50
CA THR A 84 22.81 39.27 29.13
C THR A 84 22.96 37.75 29.35
N PRO A 85 22.53 37.18 30.51
CA PRO A 85 22.50 35.73 30.71
C PRO A 85 21.62 34.99 29.71
N LEU A 86 20.40 35.48 29.46
CA LEU A 86 19.45 34.84 28.53
C LEU A 86 19.97 34.87 27.10
N GLU A 87 20.57 35.98 26.69
CA GLU A 87 21.21 36.12 25.38
C GLU A 87 22.35 35.11 25.22
N ARG A 88 23.18 34.96 26.26
CA ARG A 88 24.26 33.97 26.28
C ARG A 88 23.72 32.54 26.16
N VAL A 89 22.69 32.18 26.91
CA VAL A 89 22.10 30.82 26.86
C VAL A 89 21.42 30.56 25.53
N ALA A 90 20.70 31.54 24.96
CA ALA A 90 20.12 31.42 23.63
C ALA A 90 21.18 31.26 22.54
N THR A 91 22.28 32.00 22.65
CA THR A 91 23.45 31.90 21.76
C THR A 91 24.09 30.53 21.84
N GLU A 92 24.44 30.07 23.05
CA GLU A 92 25.05 28.75 23.28
C GLU A 92 24.14 27.62 22.77
N SER A 93 22.82 27.73 22.98
CA SER A 93 21.84 26.74 22.52
C SER A 93 21.71 26.73 20.98
N LEU A 94 21.72 27.91 20.34
CA LEU A 94 21.72 28.02 18.88
C LEU A 94 23.01 27.46 18.28
N GLU A 95 24.17 27.78 18.86
CA GLU A 95 25.46 27.23 18.41
C GLU A 95 25.48 25.71 18.48
N GLN A 96 25.01 25.14 19.59
CA GLN A 96 24.91 23.69 19.74
C GLN A 96 23.99 23.05 18.69
N PHE A 97 22.86 23.70 18.38
CA PHE A 97 21.97 23.24 17.31
C PHE A 97 22.64 23.31 15.93
N LEU A 98 23.35 24.40 15.62
CA LEU A 98 24.09 24.56 14.36
C LEU A 98 25.23 23.56 14.22
N ASP A 99 25.90 23.20 15.32
CA ASP A 99 26.93 22.17 15.33
C ASP A 99 26.35 20.77 15.07
N GLU A 100 25.12 20.50 15.49
CA GLU A 100 24.45 19.21 15.21
C GLU A 100 23.91 19.11 13.78
N VAL A 101 23.41 20.22 13.23
CA VAL A 101 22.83 20.28 11.88
C VAL A 101 23.92 20.46 10.81
N GLU A 102 25.02 21.11 11.16
CA GLU A 102 26.16 21.46 10.29
C GLU A 102 25.81 22.24 9.00
N PRO A 103 25.00 23.32 9.03
CA PRO A 103 24.67 24.09 7.82
C PRO A 103 25.85 24.98 7.35
N GLU A 104 25.99 25.14 6.03
CA GLU A 104 26.99 25.99 5.39
C GLU A 104 26.60 27.48 5.41
N LEU A 105 26.55 28.08 6.61
CA LEU A 105 26.29 29.52 6.79
C LEU A 105 27.56 30.37 6.65
N THR A 106 27.45 31.52 5.96
CA THR A 106 28.55 32.49 5.88
C THR A 106 28.77 33.20 7.21
N ASP A 107 30.00 33.65 7.48
CA ASP A 107 30.32 34.41 8.71
C ASP A 107 29.42 35.65 8.89
N SER A 108 29.12 36.36 7.78
CA SER A 108 28.21 37.51 7.79
C SER A 108 26.79 37.13 8.23
N THR A 109 26.29 35.97 7.79
CA THR A 109 24.96 35.48 8.19
C THR A 109 24.95 35.08 9.65
N LYS A 110 26.02 34.46 10.15
CA LYS A 110 26.15 34.13 11.57
C LYS A 110 26.17 35.40 12.42
N GLU A 111 26.96 36.40 12.03
CA GLU A 111 27.00 37.70 12.71
C GLU A 111 25.60 38.35 12.76
N GLU A 112 24.86 38.38 11.63
CA GLU A 112 23.50 38.90 11.58
C GLU A 112 22.51 38.14 12.49
N LEU A 113 22.67 36.83 12.65
CA LEU A 113 21.84 36.02 13.54
C LEU A 113 22.12 36.34 15.01
N PHE A 114 23.39 36.44 15.39
CA PHE A 114 23.75 36.76 16.76
C PHE A 114 23.38 38.20 17.13
N GLU A 115 23.57 39.17 16.23
CA GLU A 115 23.05 40.53 16.41
C GLU A 115 21.52 40.53 16.51
N GLY A 116 20.85 39.71 15.69
CA GLY A 116 19.42 39.51 15.75
C GLY A 116 18.90 38.89 17.05
N LEU A 117 19.72 38.09 17.77
CA LEU A 117 19.43 37.64 19.13
C LEU A 117 19.64 38.78 20.13
N SER A 118 20.72 39.56 20.00
CA SER A 118 20.98 40.73 20.83
C SER A 118 19.92 41.82 20.72
N ASP A 119 19.03 41.78 19.72
CA ASP A 119 17.89 42.70 19.55
C ASP A 119 16.58 42.16 20.15
N ARG A 120 16.56 40.92 20.67
CA ARG A 120 15.36 40.29 21.23
C ARG A 120 15.06 40.70 22.66
N ILE A 121 13.77 40.66 22.99
CA ILE A 121 13.29 40.82 24.36
C ILE A 121 13.58 39.53 25.17
N PRO A 122 13.69 39.62 26.50
CA PRO A 122 13.99 38.46 27.35
C PRO A 122 13.09 37.23 27.12
N GLU A 123 11.78 37.42 26.90
CA GLU A 123 10.82 36.32 26.64
C GLU A 123 11.15 35.53 25.38
N ASP A 124 11.53 36.24 24.32
CA ASP A 124 11.89 35.63 23.04
C ASP A 124 13.19 34.82 23.21
N LEU A 125 14.16 35.35 23.96
CA LEU A 125 15.45 34.67 24.21
C LEU A 125 15.27 33.36 24.98
N GLU A 126 14.47 33.38 26.03
CA GLU A 126 14.09 32.20 26.80
C GLU A 126 13.41 31.15 25.91
N THR A 127 12.39 31.56 25.15
CA THR A 127 11.68 30.68 24.21
C THR A 127 12.61 30.07 23.16
N ILE A 128 13.53 30.88 22.60
CA ILE A 128 14.51 30.42 21.60
C ILE A 128 15.45 29.39 22.23
N ALA A 129 16.00 29.67 23.40
CA ALA A 129 16.91 28.77 24.11
C ALA A 129 16.26 27.42 24.41
N GLU A 130 15.08 27.43 25.05
CA GLU A 130 14.32 26.22 25.38
C GLU A 130 13.98 25.38 24.15
N THR A 131 13.58 26.06 23.06
CA THR A 131 13.26 25.38 21.80
C THR A 131 14.49 24.66 21.25
N TYR A 132 15.65 25.31 21.19
CA TYR A 132 16.86 24.68 20.67
C TYR A 132 17.40 23.58 21.58
N GLN A 133 17.32 23.73 22.90
CA GLN A 133 17.67 22.66 23.84
C GLN A 133 16.79 21.41 23.63
N THR A 134 15.53 21.60 23.22
CA THR A 134 14.60 20.51 22.89
C THR A 134 14.86 19.92 21.51
N LEU A 135 15.15 20.75 20.51
CA LEU A 135 15.34 20.31 19.12
C LEU A 135 16.69 19.64 18.86
N THR A 136 17.76 20.08 19.52
CA THR A 136 19.11 19.54 19.32
C THR A 136 19.17 18.00 19.47
N PRO A 137 18.71 17.38 20.58
CA PRO A 137 18.73 15.93 20.70
C PRO A 137 17.84 15.24 19.66
N ARG A 138 16.68 15.82 19.34
CA ARG A 138 15.76 15.30 18.31
C ARG A 138 16.42 15.23 16.93
N VAL A 139 17.14 16.29 16.55
CA VAL A 139 17.88 16.31 15.29
C VAL A 139 19.05 15.33 15.32
N GLY A 140 19.75 15.18 16.45
CA GLY A 140 20.84 14.22 16.60
C GLY A 140 20.41 12.75 16.46
N ASP A 141 19.14 12.44 16.73
CA ASP A 141 18.56 11.11 16.50
C ASP A 141 18.16 10.86 15.03
N LEU A 142 18.13 11.90 14.18
CA LEU A 142 17.81 11.76 12.76
C LEU A 142 18.99 11.16 11.97
N PRO A 143 18.71 10.32 10.96
CA PRO A 143 19.71 9.88 10.00
C PRO A 143 20.47 11.05 9.32
N PRO A 144 21.75 10.86 8.94
CA PRO A 144 22.57 11.92 8.34
C PRO A 144 21.91 12.66 7.16
N HIS A 145 21.28 11.94 6.22
CA HIS A 145 20.64 12.55 5.06
C HIS A 145 19.44 13.46 5.41
N LEU A 146 18.76 13.23 6.53
CA LEU A 146 17.69 14.10 7.02
C LEU A 146 18.25 15.33 7.73
N ARG A 147 19.37 15.18 8.43
CA ARG A 147 20.13 16.32 8.95
C ARG A 147 20.62 17.21 7.81
N ASP A 148 21.13 16.63 6.71
CA ASP A 148 21.52 17.37 5.50
C ASP A 148 20.33 18.13 4.86
N SER A 149 19.14 17.52 4.88
CA SER A 149 17.91 18.17 4.39
C SER A 149 17.52 19.36 5.25
N LEU A 150 17.64 19.23 6.59
CA LEU A 150 17.42 20.32 7.53
C LEU A 150 18.49 21.41 7.40
N ALA A 151 19.76 21.04 7.19
CA ALA A 151 20.86 21.96 6.94
C ALA A 151 20.58 22.82 5.71
N THR A 152 20.17 22.18 4.61
CA THR A 152 19.77 22.85 3.36
C THR A 152 18.62 23.84 3.60
N TYR A 153 17.64 23.48 4.42
CA TYR A 153 16.54 24.37 4.77
C TYR A 153 17.02 25.60 5.57
N VAL A 154 17.89 25.38 6.56
CA VAL A 154 18.49 26.44 7.38
C VAL A 154 19.33 27.39 6.53
N GLU A 155 20.11 26.88 5.58
CA GLU A 155 20.90 27.68 4.63
C GLU A 155 20.02 28.58 3.75
N GLN A 156 18.85 28.08 3.32
CA GLN A 156 17.92 28.83 2.48
C GLN A 156 17.13 29.88 3.27
N THR A 157 16.86 29.63 4.54
CA THR A 157 16.09 30.54 5.42
C THR A 157 16.77 30.77 6.77
N PRO A 158 17.97 31.39 6.81
CA PRO A 158 18.72 31.55 8.06
C PRO A 158 17.95 32.35 9.11
N SER A 159 17.17 33.36 8.69
CA SER A 159 16.36 34.18 9.60
C SER A 159 15.34 33.39 10.41
N GLY A 160 14.93 32.20 9.95
CA GLY A 160 14.04 31.30 10.68
C GLY A 160 14.66 30.80 11.99
N LEU A 161 15.99 30.85 12.11
CA LEU A 161 16.70 30.48 13.34
C LEU A 161 16.41 31.44 14.51
N LEU A 162 15.90 32.64 14.24
CA LEU A 162 15.47 33.59 15.28
C LEU A 162 14.03 33.36 15.75
N THR A 163 13.31 32.43 15.12
CA THR A 163 11.92 32.06 15.45
C THR A 163 11.74 30.54 15.36
N PRO A 164 12.52 29.75 16.15
CA PRO A 164 12.62 28.31 15.97
C PRO A 164 11.30 27.57 16.17
N THR A 165 10.45 27.99 17.13
CA THR A 165 9.12 27.41 17.38
C THR A 165 8.23 27.48 16.14
N ARG A 166 8.37 28.53 15.31
CA ARG A 166 7.53 28.72 14.12
C ARG A 166 8.17 28.12 12.87
N ASP A 167 9.48 28.23 12.73
CA ASP A 167 10.14 28.02 11.43
C ASP A 167 11.03 26.77 11.39
N ILE A 168 11.54 26.30 12.54
CA ILE A 168 12.47 25.15 12.62
C ILE A 168 11.77 23.91 13.20
N GLU A 169 11.10 24.04 14.35
CA GLU A 169 10.42 22.93 15.04
C GLU A 169 9.41 22.20 14.14
N PRO A 170 8.58 22.89 13.33
CA PRO A 170 7.66 22.19 12.42
C PRO A 170 8.40 21.37 11.35
N GLN A 171 9.58 21.80 10.91
CA GLN A 171 10.38 21.05 9.93
C GLN A 171 10.99 19.80 10.55
N VAL A 172 11.57 19.92 11.75
CA VAL A 172 12.10 18.78 12.50
C VAL A 172 10.99 17.75 12.74
N THR A 173 9.84 18.21 13.24
CA THR A 173 8.66 17.35 13.49
C THR A 173 8.20 16.65 12.21
N LYS A 174 8.23 17.35 11.07
CA LYS A 174 7.86 16.75 9.78
C LYS A 174 8.86 15.70 9.31
N LEU A 175 10.16 15.94 9.46
CA LEU A 175 11.20 14.99 9.11
C LEU A 175 11.12 13.72 9.99
N GLU A 176 10.88 13.87 11.29
CA GLU A 176 10.64 12.75 12.21
C GLU A 176 9.42 11.92 11.78
N GLN A 177 8.27 12.56 11.54
CA GLN A 177 7.05 11.85 11.10
C GLN A 177 7.28 11.08 9.80
N ARG A 178 8.05 11.66 8.86
CA ARG A 178 8.40 11.00 7.59
C ARG A 178 9.35 9.82 7.81
N TYR A 179 10.32 9.99 8.69
CA TYR A 179 11.22 8.91 9.06
C TYR A 179 10.47 7.75 9.74
N GLU A 180 9.57 8.05 10.68
CA GLU A 180 8.68 7.05 11.28
C GLU A 180 7.82 6.34 10.24
N GLN A 181 7.31 7.04 9.23
CA GLN A 181 6.55 6.43 8.14
C GLN A 181 7.38 5.45 7.31
N LEU A 182 8.64 5.79 6.99
CA LEU A 182 9.53 4.86 6.28
C LEU A 182 9.93 3.67 7.16
N GLN A 183 10.19 3.88 8.44
CA GLN A 183 10.44 2.76 9.37
C GLN A 183 9.24 1.83 9.50
N ARG A 184 8.02 2.38 9.52
CA ARG A 184 6.80 1.57 9.49
C ARG A 184 6.69 0.80 8.18
N LEU A 185 7.04 1.41 7.05
CA LEU A 185 7.05 0.73 5.76
C LEU A 185 8.09 -0.41 5.73
N ASP A 186 9.32 -0.17 6.20
CA ASP A 186 10.35 -1.21 6.34
C ASP A 186 9.82 -2.38 7.22
N THR A 187 9.15 -2.06 8.33
CA THR A 187 8.55 -3.07 9.23
C THR A 187 7.49 -3.91 8.52
N VAL A 188 6.61 -3.27 7.75
CA VAL A 188 5.55 -3.95 6.98
C VAL A 188 6.16 -4.91 5.94
N PHE A 189 7.24 -4.49 5.28
CA PHE A 189 7.97 -5.35 4.35
C PHE A 189 8.64 -6.53 5.06
N ASP A 190 9.29 -6.29 6.20
CA ASP A 190 9.94 -7.35 6.99
C ASP A 190 8.93 -8.38 7.53
N GLU A 191 7.74 -7.94 7.94
CA GLU A 191 6.66 -8.82 8.43
C GLU A 191 6.13 -9.75 7.32
N THR A 192 6.25 -9.34 6.05
CA THR A 192 5.80 -10.08 4.86
C THR A 192 6.96 -10.67 4.04
N SER A 193 8.13 -10.83 4.67
CA SER A 193 9.43 -11.14 4.03
C SER A 193 9.52 -12.41 3.17
N ASP A 194 8.59 -13.35 3.31
CA ASP A 194 8.54 -14.52 2.41
C ASP A 194 8.05 -14.13 0.99
N TRP A 195 7.28 -13.03 0.89
CA TRP A 195 6.69 -12.56 -0.37
C TRP A 195 7.37 -11.30 -0.90
N THR A 196 8.02 -10.53 -0.03
CA THR A 196 8.65 -9.26 -0.38
C THR A 196 10.17 -9.39 -0.55
N PRO A 197 10.76 -8.65 -1.49
CA PRO A 197 12.21 -8.56 -1.58
C PRO A 197 12.79 -7.83 -0.37
N SER A 198 14.03 -8.16 0.00
CA SER A 198 14.78 -7.41 1.01
C SER A 198 15.14 -6.02 0.49
N ILE A 199 14.30 -5.04 0.78
CA ILE A 199 14.48 -3.63 0.39
C ILE A 199 14.61 -2.79 1.66
N THR A 200 15.46 -1.75 1.60
CA THR A 200 15.54 -0.73 2.64
C THR A 200 15.14 0.60 2.04
N PHE A 201 14.10 1.23 2.57
CA PHE A 201 13.59 2.51 2.05
C PHE A 201 14.38 3.72 2.57
N SER A 202 15.69 3.58 2.79
CA SER A 202 16.52 4.59 3.48
C SER A 202 16.83 5.86 2.68
N THR A 203 16.49 5.90 1.38
CA THR A 203 16.89 6.99 0.46
C THR A 203 15.83 7.28 -0.59
N THR A 204 14.56 7.38 -0.20
CA THR A 204 13.54 7.95 -1.08
C THR A 204 13.68 9.47 -1.04
N ASP A 205 14.78 10.01 -1.59
CA ASP A 205 15.17 11.44 -1.46
C ASP A 205 14.04 12.41 -1.83
N ARG A 206 13.18 12.02 -2.77
CA ARG A 206 12.00 12.80 -3.17
C ARG A 206 10.99 12.95 -2.03
N PHE A 207 10.75 11.88 -1.27
CA PHE A 207 9.79 11.84 -0.17
C PHE A 207 10.14 12.81 0.94
N TYR A 208 11.43 13.06 1.19
CA TYR A 208 11.84 14.04 2.21
C TYR A 208 11.77 15.48 1.73
N ASN A 209 11.99 15.71 0.43
CA ASN A 209 12.03 17.04 -0.17
C ASN A 209 10.65 17.57 -0.62
N ASP A 210 9.73 16.70 -1.03
CA ASP A 210 8.38 17.10 -1.47
C ASP A 210 7.42 17.09 -0.29
N LEU A 211 6.96 18.26 0.15
CA LEU A 211 6.11 18.42 1.34
C LEU A 211 4.68 17.88 1.17
N ASP A 212 4.21 17.65 -0.05
CA ASP A 212 2.87 17.13 -0.33
C ASP A 212 2.87 15.60 -0.47
N GLU A 213 4.04 14.97 -0.61
CA GLU A 213 4.19 13.52 -0.73
C GLU A 213 3.86 12.82 0.60
N THR A 214 3.01 11.79 0.52
CA THR A 214 2.60 10.97 1.66
C THR A 214 2.63 9.50 1.25
N ILE A 215 3.25 8.65 2.06
CA ILE A 215 3.27 7.21 1.80
C ILE A 215 2.06 6.56 2.49
N PRO A 216 1.16 5.90 1.75
CA PRO A 216 -0.06 5.31 2.29
C PRO A 216 0.25 3.94 2.93
N VAL A 217 1.05 3.92 3.99
CA VAL A 217 1.56 2.70 4.65
C VAL A 217 0.46 1.67 4.96
N ASP A 218 -0.70 2.12 5.44
CA ASP A 218 -1.80 1.20 5.80
C ASP A 218 -2.41 0.50 4.56
N ARG A 219 -2.44 1.19 3.40
CA ARG A 219 -2.91 0.62 2.12
C ARG A 219 -1.88 -0.34 1.53
N ILE A 220 -0.60 0.01 1.63
CA ILE A 220 0.51 -0.87 1.26
C ILE A 220 0.45 -2.16 2.10
N ASN A 221 0.31 -2.05 3.42
CA ASN A 221 0.18 -3.21 4.30
C ASN A 221 -1.01 -4.11 3.89
N SER A 222 -2.18 -3.53 3.66
CA SER A 222 -3.36 -4.30 3.22
C SER A 222 -3.15 -5.02 1.88
N SER A 223 -2.35 -4.42 0.98
CA SER A 223 -2.04 -5.00 -0.33
C SER A 223 -1.01 -6.11 -0.22
N LEU A 224 0.00 -5.96 0.64
CA LEU A 224 0.96 -7.02 0.97
C LEU A 224 0.29 -8.20 1.69
N ASP A 225 -0.62 -7.93 2.63
CA ASP A 225 -1.44 -8.98 3.27
C ASP A 225 -2.27 -9.75 2.24
N THR A 226 -2.78 -9.06 1.22
CA THR A 226 -3.53 -9.69 0.12
C THR A 226 -2.62 -10.57 -0.72
N ILE A 227 -1.44 -10.06 -1.09
CA ILE A 227 -0.41 -10.83 -1.81
C ILE A 227 -0.03 -12.08 -1.04
N GLN A 228 0.25 -11.96 0.26
CA GLN A 228 0.59 -13.09 1.11
C GLN A 228 -0.55 -14.10 1.17
N THR A 229 -1.76 -13.66 1.52
CA THR A 229 -2.90 -14.58 1.71
C THR A 229 -3.24 -15.33 0.41
N LYS A 230 -3.31 -14.60 -0.72
CA LYS A 230 -3.66 -15.18 -2.02
C LYS A 230 -2.51 -15.96 -2.64
N GLY A 231 -1.29 -15.50 -2.44
CA GLY A 231 -0.08 -16.21 -2.81
C GLY A 231 0.06 -17.53 -2.07
N GLU A 232 -0.21 -17.58 -0.76
CA GLU A 232 -0.21 -18.80 0.04
C GLU A 232 -1.23 -19.81 -0.51
N THR A 233 -2.46 -19.38 -0.87
CA THR A 233 -3.44 -20.24 -1.53
C THR A 233 -2.89 -20.90 -2.80
N LEU A 234 -2.20 -20.13 -3.65
CA LEU A 234 -1.65 -20.64 -4.92
C LEU A 234 -0.41 -21.53 -4.69
N SER A 235 0.43 -21.18 -3.71
CA SER A 235 1.60 -21.97 -3.32
C SER A 235 1.21 -23.31 -2.71
N ASP A 236 0.18 -23.34 -1.85
CA ASP A 236 -0.40 -24.56 -1.27
C ASP A 236 -1.00 -25.47 -2.35
N ALA A 237 -1.50 -24.89 -3.45
CA ALA A 237 -1.94 -25.62 -4.63
C ALA A 237 -0.79 -26.13 -5.51
N GLY A 238 0.46 -25.76 -5.21
CA GLY A 238 1.66 -26.23 -5.89
C GLY A 238 2.18 -25.31 -7.01
N LEU A 239 1.67 -24.08 -7.14
CA LEU A 239 2.16 -23.12 -8.12
C LEU A 239 3.41 -22.36 -7.63
N PRO A 240 4.39 -22.07 -8.50
CA PRO A 240 5.63 -21.38 -8.12
C PRO A 240 5.47 -19.85 -8.04
N VAL A 241 4.47 -19.36 -7.31
CA VAL A 241 4.10 -17.93 -7.27
C VAL A 241 5.01 -17.05 -6.42
N GLU A 242 5.57 -17.58 -5.33
CA GLU A 242 6.36 -16.81 -4.37
C GLU A 242 7.53 -16.08 -5.06
N SER A 243 8.36 -16.82 -5.78
CA SER A 243 9.51 -16.26 -6.49
C SER A 243 9.12 -15.27 -7.60
N LEU A 244 7.95 -15.46 -8.23
CA LEU A 244 7.46 -14.56 -9.27
C LEU A 244 7.03 -13.21 -8.66
N VAL A 245 6.25 -13.27 -7.59
CA VAL A 245 5.83 -12.09 -6.82
C VAL A 245 7.04 -11.31 -6.31
N THR A 246 8.00 -11.99 -5.69
CA THR A 246 9.21 -11.33 -5.17
C THR A 246 10.00 -10.64 -6.28
N SER A 247 10.16 -11.29 -7.44
CA SER A 247 10.86 -10.73 -8.59
C SER A 247 10.14 -9.50 -9.16
N GLU A 248 8.82 -9.54 -9.29
CA GLU A 248 8.04 -8.40 -9.78
C GLU A 248 8.05 -7.23 -8.82
N LEU A 249 7.95 -7.49 -7.51
CA LEU A 249 8.11 -6.46 -6.48
C LEU A 249 9.51 -5.85 -6.52
N GLU A 250 10.57 -6.66 -6.68
CA GLU A 250 11.94 -6.15 -6.76
C GLU A 250 12.13 -5.26 -7.99
N GLU A 251 11.63 -5.68 -9.16
CA GLU A 251 11.69 -4.90 -10.38
C GLU A 251 10.93 -3.57 -10.24
N ALA A 252 9.69 -3.63 -9.76
CA ALA A 252 8.83 -2.45 -9.64
C ALA A 252 9.36 -1.44 -8.62
N LEU A 253 9.93 -1.92 -7.51
CA LEU A 253 10.42 -1.05 -6.43
C LEU A 253 11.84 -0.53 -6.66
N SER A 254 12.63 -1.15 -7.54
CA SER A 254 14.01 -0.76 -7.83
C SER A 254 14.20 0.72 -8.24
N ASN A 255 13.16 1.35 -8.81
CA ASN A 255 13.18 2.75 -9.24
C ASN A 255 11.93 3.54 -8.80
N ALA A 256 11.11 2.99 -7.90
CA ALA A 256 9.86 3.61 -7.49
C ALA A 256 10.10 4.86 -6.63
N SER A 257 9.38 5.95 -6.91
CA SER A 257 9.19 7.05 -5.96
C SER A 257 8.05 6.75 -4.97
N GLY A 258 7.84 7.57 -3.93
CA GLY A 258 6.92 7.24 -2.84
C GLY A 258 5.49 6.92 -3.29
N ASP A 259 4.98 7.64 -4.29
CA ASP A 259 3.67 7.36 -4.92
C ASP A 259 3.68 6.10 -5.80
N ASP A 260 4.81 5.75 -6.40
CA ASP A 260 4.93 4.58 -7.29
C ASP A 260 4.96 3.27 -6.48
N ILE A 261 5.47 3.30 -5.25
CA ILE A 261 5.52 2.14 -4.35
C ILE A 261 4.12 1.56 -4.15
N ASP A 262 3.17 2.42 -3.80
CA ASP A 262 1.81 1.98 -3.52
C ASP A 262 1.08 1.47 -4.78
N SER A 263 1.25 2.16 -5.92
CA SER A 263 0.67 1.71 -7.18
C SER A 263 1.22 0.33 -7.57
N ALA A 264 2.54 0.16 -7.51
CA ALA A 264 3.20 -1.10 -7.87
C ALA A 264 2.69 -2.28 -7.02
N ILE A 265 2.63 -2.11 -5.70
CA ILE A 265 2.18 -3.16 -4.78
C ILE A 265 0.69 -3.45 -5.01
N THR A 266 -0.14 -2.42 -5.22
CA THR A 266 -1.57 -2.59 -5.49
C THR A 266 -1.81 -3.33 -6.80
N ASP A 267 -1.02 -3.03 -7.84
CA ASP A 267 -1.10 -3.69 -9.14
C ASP A 267 -0.75 -5.18 -9.02
N ILE A 268 0.32 -5.51 -8.30
CA ILE A 268 0.72 -6.91 -8.05
C ILE A 268 -0.32 -7.63 -7.20
N ALA A 269 -0.88 -6.99 -6.16
CA ALA A 269 -1.95 -7.55 -5.36
C ALA A 269 -3.21 -7.86 -6.19
N THR A 270 -3.53 -6.99 -7.15
CA THR A 270 -4.64 -7.19 -8.09
C THR A 270 -4.37 -8.36 -9.04
N GLN A 271 -3.14 -8.46 -9.56
CA GLN A 271 -2.73 -9.57 -10.42
C GLN A 271 -2.80 -10.91 -9.68
N VAL A 272 -2.22 -11.01 -8.49
CA VAL A 272 -2.28 -12.24 -7.67
C VAL A 272 -3.72 -12.61 -7.34
N THR A 273 -4.58 -11.64 -7.01
CA THR A 273 -6.01 -11.89 -6.75
C THR A 273 -6.71 -12.48 -7.97
N SER A 274 -6.54 -11.86 -9.15
CA SER A 274 -7.10 -12.34 -10.41
C SER A 274 -6.59 -13.74 -10.76
N LEU A 275 -5.29 -13.99 -10.55
CA LEU A 275 -4.65 -15.27 -10.77
C LEU A 275 -5.26 -16.36 -9.86
N THR A 276 -5.46 -16.06 -8.57
CA THR A 276 -6.10 -16.98 -7.62
C THR A 276 -7.53 -17.31 -8.04
N GLU A 277 -8.35 -16.30 -8.34
CA GLU A 277 -9.76 -16.53 -8.74
C GLU A 277 -9.86 -17.40 -10.00
N ARG A 278 -8.96 -17.21 -10.97
CA ARG A 278 -8.91 -18.03 -12.18
C ARG A 278 -8.43 -19.44 -11.92
N TYR A 279 -7.36 -19.59 -11.15
CA TYR A 279 -6.84 -20.90 -10.81
C TYR A 279 -7.87 -21.72 -10.02
N GLU A 280 -8.57 -21.12 -9.04
CA GLU A 280 -9.65 -21.79 -8.29
C GLU A 280 -10.75 -22.33 -9.23
N SER A 281 -11.12 -21.57 -10.26
CA SER A 281 -12.09 -22.02 -11.28
C SER A 281 -11.57 -23.20 -12.10
N VAL A 282 -10.31 -23.16 -12.53
CA VAL A 282 -9.67 -24.25 -13.28
C VAL A 282 -9.53 -25.50 -12.42
N ASP A 283 -9.04 -25.35 -11.19
CA ASP A 283 -8.82 -26.45 -10.23
C ASP A 283 -10.13 -27.19 -9.91
N GLN A 284 -11.26 -26.47 -9.77
CA GLN A 284 -12.58 -27.07 -9.58
C GLN A 284 -13.01 -27.95 -10.77
N HIS A 285 -12.77 -27.49 -12.01
CA HIS A 285 -13.04 -28.29 -13.19
C HIS A 285 -12.11 -29.51 -13.26
N ILE A 286 -10.82 -29.33 -12.97
CA ILE A 286 -9.85 -30.42 -12.93
C ILE A 286 -10.20 -31.49 -11.88
N GLU A 287 -10.60 -31.11 -10.67
CA GLU A 287 -11.05 -32.04 -9.63
C GLU A 287 -12.25 -32.86 -10.11
N THR A 288 -13.16 -32.22 -10.84
CA THR A 288 -14.32 -32.89 -11.45
C THR A 288 -13.90 -33.93 -12.51
N LEU A 289 -12.94 -33.57 -13.36
CA LEU A 289 -12.40 -34.46 -14.39
C LEU A 289 -11.61 -35.63 -13.79
N ASP A 290 -10.77 -35.37 -12.79
CA ASP A 290 -10.02 -36.42 -12.08
C ASP A 290 -10.96 -37.39 -11.34
N THR A 291 -12.06 -36.89 -10.77
CA THR A 291 -13.09 -37.71 -10.12
C THR A 291 -13.85 -38.59 -11.12
N PHE A 292 -14.15 -38.07 -12.32
CA PHE A 292 -14.75 -38.88 -13.38
C PHE A 292 -13.77 -39.97 -13.87
N GLY A 293 -12.49 -39.60 -14.02
CA GLY A 293 -11.40 -40.50 -14.34
C GLY A 293 -11.27 -40.80 -15.83
N THR A 294 -10.18 -41.47 -16.17
CA THR A 294 -9.79 -41.79 -17.56
C THR A 294 -10.08 -43.24 -17.93
N GLU A 295 -10.37 -44.09 -16.96
CA GLU A 295 -10.66 -45.52 -17.18
C GLU A 295 -12.07 -45.80 -17.72
N GLU A 296 -12.89 -44.76 -17.91
CA GLU A 296 -14.29 -44.88 -18.33
C GLU A 296 -14.48 -44.98 -19.85
N GLY A 297 -13.39 -44.95 -20.63
CA GLY A 297 -13.36 -45.16 -22.09
C GLY A 297 -13.91 -44.02 -22.94
N LEU A 298 -14.60 -43.04 -22.34
CA LEU A 298 -15.08 -41.82 -22.98
C LEU A 298 -14.20 -40.63 -22.60
N PHE A 299 -13.77 -39.87 -23.61
CA PHE A 299 -12.93 -38.68 -23.45
C PHE A 299 -11.59 -38.92 -22.73
N GLU A 300 -11.07 -40.15 -22.77
CA GLU A 300 -9.87 -40.56 -22.05
C GLU A 300 -8.67 -39.68 -22.41
N GLU A 301 -8.41 -39.49 -23.71
CA GLU A 301 -7.27 -38.71 -24.20
C GLU A 301 -7.39 -37.22 -23.84
N GLU A 302 -8.59 -36.64 -23.98
CA GLU A 302 -8.83 -35.25 -23.67
C GLU A 302 -8.72 -34.97 -22.16
N ILE A 303 -9.30 -35.83 -21.33
CA ILE A 303 -9.20 -35.70 -19.87
C ILE A 303 -7.74 -35.86 -19.43
N ASP A 304 -7.03 -36.89 -19.91
CA ASP A 304 -5.61 -37.08 -19.57
C ASP A 304 -4.76 -35.88 -20.01
N SER A 305 -5.03 -35.31 -21.19
CA SER A 305 -4.35 -34.11 -21.68
C SER A 305 -4.59 -32.89 -20.77
N LEU A 306 -5.84 -32.66 -20.33
CA LEU A 306 -6.17 -31.56 -19.41
C LEU A 306 -5.54 -31.75 -18.03
N LEU A 307 -5.58 -32.98 -17.49
CA LEU A 307 -4.93 -33.32 -16.22
C LEU A 307 -3.40 -33.19 -16.32
N ALA A 308 -2.81 -33.51 -17.46
CA ALA A 308 -1.39 -33.33 -17.71
C ALA A 308 -1.02 -31.83 -17.76
N HIS A 309 -1.76 -31.01 -18.52
CA HIS A 309 -1.55 -29.57 -18.61
C HIS A 309 -1.68 -28.91 -17.22
N HIS A 310 -2.67 -29.32 -16.40
CA HIS A 310 -2.78 -28.86 -15.01
C HIS A 310 -1.54 -29.17 -14.16
N ARG A 311 -1.00 -30.39 -14.26
CA ARG A 311 0.24 -30.76 -13.54
C ARG A 311 1.45 -29.98 -14.03
N GLU A 312 1.49 -29.60 -15.31
CA GLU A 312 2.55 -28.77 -15.88
C GLU A 312 2.56 -27.37 -15.28
N LEU A 313 1.41 -26.83 -14.84
CA LEU A 313 1.34 -25.54 -14.14
C LEU A 313 2.20 -25.48 -12.88
N GLY A 314 2.34 -26.59 -12.15
CA GLY A 314 3.15 -26.64 -10.93
C GLY A 314 4.66 -26.79 -11.15
N ILE A 315 5.09 -27.11 -12.38
CA ILE A 315 6.51 -27.37 -12.71
C ILE A 315 7.03 -26.52 -13.88
N GLY A 316 6.18 -25.68 -14.45
CA GLY A 316 6.48 -24.83 -15.59
C GLY A 316 7.56 -23.79 -15.27
N PRO A 317 8.45 -23.46 -16.23
CA PRO A 317 9.40 -22.37 -16.08
C PRO A 317 8.70 -21.05 -16.45
N TYR A 318 8.17 -20.36 -15.46
CA TYR A 318 7.57 -19.03 -15.62
C TYR A 318 8.59 -17.95 -15.30
N ASP A 319 8.65 -16.90 -16.13
CA ASP A 319 9.53 -15.76 -15.91
C ASP A 319 8.79 -14.60 -15.20
N SER A 320 7.45 -14.59 -15.21
CA SER A 320 6.59 -13.58 -14.59
C SER A 320 5.22 -14.14 -14.15
N LEU A 321 4.47 -13.39 -13.34
CA LEU A 321 3.06 -13.70 -13.03
C LEU A 321 2.20 -13.67 -14.29
N ALA A 322 2.50 -12.79 -15.23
CA ALA A 322 1.79 -12.71 -16.51
C ALA A 322 1.97 -13.97 -17.38
N ASP A 323 3.15 -14.61 -17.34
CA ASP A 323 3.38 -15.87 -18.04
C ASP A 323 2.57 -17.01 -17.41
N LEU A 324 2.54 -17.07 -16.07
CA LEU A 324 1.73 -18.04 -15.34
C LEU A 324 0.23 -17.82 -15.59
N GLU A 325 -0.23 -16.55 -15.59
CA GLU A 325 -1.60 -16.21 -15.93
C GLU A 325 -1.94 -16.65 -17.36
N THR A 326 -1.02 -16.49 -18.31
CA THR A 326 -1.21 -16.93 -19.69
C THR A 326 -1.42 -18.44 -19.75
N SER A 327 -0.60 -19.24 -19.07
CA SER A 327 -0.78 -20.70 -19.06
C SER A 327 -2.07 -21.14 -18.37
N ILE A 328 -2.48 -20.48 -17.28
CA ILE A 328 -3.78 -20.76 -16.64
C ILE A 328 -4.93 -20.43 -17.59
N ASN A 329 -4.85 -19.33 -18.35
CA ASN A 329 -5.85 -18.96 -19.34
C ASN A 329 -5.91 -19.93 -20.53
N GLU A 330 -4.76 -20.46 -20.94
CA GLU A 330 -4.71 -21.49 -21.98
C GLU A 330 -5.41 -22.76 -21.50
N LEU A 331 -5.14 -23.21 -20.27
CA LEU A 331 -5.83 -24.36 -19.69
C LEU A 331 -7.34 -24.11 -19.50
N ASP A 332 -7.74 -22.93 -19.03
CA ASP A 332 -9.16 -22.56 -18.93
C ASP A 332 -9.85 -22.57 -20.31
N ALA A 333 -9.16 -22.07 -21.35
CA ALA A 333 -9.68 -22.13 -22.71
C ALA A 333 -9.81 -23.58 -23.22
N ASP A 334 -8.84 -24.45 -22.93
CA ASP A 334 -8.89 -25.88 -23.28
C ASP A 334 -10.04 -26.60 -22.56
N ILE A 335 -10.26 -26.32 -21.28
CA ILE A 335 -11.40 -26.84 -20.51
C ILE A 335 -12.73 -26.37 -21.11
N ASN A 336 -12.84 -25.09 -21.47
CA ASN A 336 -14.04 -24.55 -22.11
C ASN A 336 -14.31 -25.17 -23.49
N GLN A 337 -13.26 -25.46 -24.26
CA GLN A 337 -13.37 -26.20 -25.51
C GLN A 337 -13.85 -27.64 -25.26
N PHE A 338 -13.32 -28.30 -24.23
CA PHE A 338 -13.74 -29.63 -23.82
C PHE A 338 -15.22 -29.66 -23.41
N ILE A 339 -15.68 -28.70 -22.60
CA ILE A 339 -17.09 -28.52 -22.23
C ILE A 339 -17.96 -28.39 -23.50
N GLY A 340 -17.51 -27.64 -24.51
CA GLY A 340 -18.20 -27.54 -25.80
C GLY A 340 -18.28 -28.87 -26.56
N THR A 341 -17.25 -29.70 -26.45
CA THR A 341 -17.20 -31.05 -27.05
C THR A 341 -18.20 -31.97 -26.35
N VAL A 342 -18.18 -32.02 -25.01
CA VAL A 342 -19.15 -32.77 -24.19
C VAL A 342 -20.59 -32.34 -24.52
N GLN A 343 -20.83 -31.03 -24.65
CA GLN A 343 -22.15 -30.51 -25.02
C GLN A 343 -22.60 -31.00 -26.41
N THR A 344 -21.68 -31.02 -27.38
CA THR A 344 -21.98 -31.44 -28.76
C THR A 344 -22.30 -32.93 -28.80
N ARG A 345 -21.48 -33.75 -28.15
CA ARG A 345 -21.71 -35.20 -28.00
C ARG A 345 -23.03 -35.50 -27.32
N LEU A 346 -23.32 -34.86 -26.18
CA LEU A 346 -24.57 -35.06 -25.45
C LEU A 346 -25.81 -34.68 -26.28
N LYS A 347 -25.73 -33.64 -27.12
CA LYS A 347 -26.82 -33.30 -28.06
C LYS A 347 -27.02 -34.36 -29.14
N ALA A 348 -25.92 -34.87 -29.72
CA ALA A 348 -25.96 -35.90 -30.74
C ALA A 348 -26.57 -37.19 -30.16
N GLN A 349 -26.03 -37.66 -29.04
CA GLN A 349 -26.53 -38.82 -28.31
C GLN A 349 -28.01 -38.69 -27.93
N ARG A 350 -28.45 -37.53 -27.42
CA ARG A 350 -29.87 -37.29 -27.12
C ARG A 350 -30.76 -37.41 -28.35
N ASN A 351 -30.35 -36.86 -29.50
CA ASN A 351 -31.12 -36.97 -30.73
C ASN A 351 -31.22 -38.43 -31.21
N MET A 352 -30.16 -39.20 -31.03
CA MET A 352 -30.12 -40.62 -31.38
C MET A 352 -31.03 -41.44 -30.46
N VAL A 353 -30.94 -41.26 -29.14
CA VAL A 353 -31.83 -41.92 -28.17
C VAL A 353 -33.29 -41.61 -28.48
N ASN A 354 -33.65 -40.34 -28.72
CA ASN A 354 -35.03 -39.98 -29.10
C ASN A 354 -35.50 -40.62 -30.41
N THR A 355 -34.57 -40.91 -31.33
CA THR A 355 -34.91 -41.59 -32.60
C THR A 355 -35.17 -43.07 -32.35
N LEU A 356 -34.27 -43.73 -31.60
CA LEU A 356 -34.37 -45.16 -31.27
C LEU A 356 -35.54 -45.46 -30.31
N GLU A 357 -35.89 -44.53 -29.42
CA GLU A 357 -37.07 -44.60 -28.54
C GLU A 357 -38.38 -44.85 -29.32
N SER A 358 -38.47 -44.37 -30.57
CA SER A 358 -39.67 -44.55 -31.40
C SER A 358 -39.98 -46.02 -31.76
N GLU A 359 -39.11 -46.97 -31.39
CA GLU A 359 -39.24 -48.41 -31.61
C GLU A 359 -39.77 -49.24 -30.41
N GLU A 360 -40.31 -48.61 -29.35
CA GLU A 360 -40.89 -49.23 -28.11
C GLU A 360 -39.86 -49.96 -27.19
N HIS A 361 -39.05 -49.22 -26.44
CA HIS A 361 -38.17 -49.76 -25.37
C HIS A 361 -38.42 -49.09 -24.00
N ASP A 362 -38.51 -49.91 -22.94
CA ASP A 362 -38.98 -49.48 -21.59
C ASP A 362 -37.86 -48.95 -20.66
N ASP A 363 -36.58 -49.05 -21.03
CA ASP A 363 -35.41 -48.68 -20.18
C ASP A 363 -34.54 -47.59 -20.83
N LEU A 364 -35.05 -46.37 -21.02
CA LEU A 364 -34.29 -45.25 -21.60
C LEU A 364 -33.32 -44.62 -20.59
N PRO A 365 -32.12 -44.19 -21.00
CA PRO A 365 -31.23 -43.44 -20.14
C PRO A 365 -31.84 -42.07 -19.84
N GLU A 366 -31.96 -41.72 -18.56
CA GLU A 366 -32.47 -40.40 -18.15
C GLU A 366 -31.39 -39.34 -18.39
N LEU A 367 -31.78 -38.23 -19.01
CA LEU A 367 -30.90 -37.07 -19.24
C LEU A 367 -31.21 -36.01 -18.18
N ASN A 368 -30.28 -35.83 -17.26
CA ASN A 368 -30.41 -34.97 -16.09
C ASN A 368 -30.02 -33.52 -16.39
N ILE A 369 -29.18 -33.31 -17.41
CA ILE A 369 -28.74 -31.99 -17.90
C ILE A 369 -29.76 -31.37 -18.87
N GLY A 370 -30.28 -30.17 -18.58
CA GLY A 370 -31.17 -29.47 -19.52
C GLY A 370 -32.54 -30.14 -19.73
N ALA A 371 -33.07 -30.75 -18.66
CA ALA A 371 -34.33 -31.49 -18.66
C ALA A 371 -35.47 -30.75 -19.39
N GLY A 372 -35.93 -31.33 -20.50
CA GLY A 372 -37.06 -30.82 -21.30
C GLY A 372 -36.79 -29.63 -22.23
N GLY A 373 -35.55 -29.12 -22.28
CA GLY A 373 -35.15 -27.98 -23.13
C GLY A 373 -33.87 -28.24 -23.95
N PRO A 374 -33.37 -27.25 -24.72
CA PRO A 374 -32.09 -27.36 -25.41
C PRO A 374 -30.93 -27.42 -24.41
N ILE A 375 -29.92 -28.23 -24.70
CA ILE A 375 -28.68 -28.33 -23.91
C ILE A 375 -27.81 -27.11 -24.27
N LEU A 376 -27.56 -26.21 -23.31
CA LEU A 376 -26.74 -25.00 -23.48
C LEU A 376 -25.35 -25.20 -22.83
N PRO A 377 -24.31 -24.44 -23.23
CA PRO A 377 -22.96 -24.61 -22.68
C PRO A 377 -22.93 -24.47 -21.15
N VAL A 378 -23.62 -23.45 -20.62
CA VAL A 378 -23.74 -23.19 -19.18
C VAL A 378 -24.31 -24.38 -18.39
N HIS A 379 -25.19 -25.20 -19.00
CA HIS A 379 -25.72 -26.38 -18.29
C HIS A 379 -24.66 -27.46 -18.10
N VAL A 380 -23.73 -27.58 -19.04
CA VAL A 380 -22.62 -28.54 -19.00
C VAL A 380 -21.53 -28.01 -18.08
N GLU A 381 -21.18 -26.72 -18.18
CA GLU A 381 -20.22 -26.04 -17.31
C GLU A 381 -20.60 -26.17 -15.83
N GLU A 382 -21.83 -25.79 -15.44
CA GLU A 382 -22.29 -25.84 -14.04
C GLU A 382 -22.42 -27.28 -13.49
N ASN A 383 -22.47 -28.31 -14.34
CA ASN A 383 -22.76 -29.70 -13.94
C ASN A 383 -21.91 -30.71 -14.72
N LEU A 384 -20.63 -30.41 -14.92
CA LEU A 384 -19.73 -31.17 -15.81
C LEU A 384 -19.69 -32.67 -15.50
N PHE A 385 -19.59 -33.04 -14.22
CA PHE A 385 -19.61 -34.44 -13.79
C PHE A 385 -20.86 -35.19 -14.25
N GLN A 386 -22.02 -34.56 -14.08
CA GLN A 386 -23.30 -35.15 -14.47
C GLN A 386 -23.44 -35.21 -15.99
N ALA A 387 -22.93 -34.22 -16.73
CA ALA A 387 -22.91 -34.27 -18.18
C ALA A 387 -22.04 -35.41 -18.72
N LEU A 388 -20.86 -35.64 -18.13
CA LEU A 388 -20.00 -36.78 -18.47
C LEU A 388 -20.68 -38.11 -18.14
N THR A 389 -21.34 -38.20 -16.97
CA THR A 389 -22.11 -39.39 -16.57
C THR A 389 -23.30 -39.65 -17.51
N ASP A 390 -24.04 -38.61 -17.90
CA ASP A 390 -25.15 -38.71 -18.84
C ASP A 390 -24.64 -39.15 -20.23
N CYS A 391 -23.51 -38.60 -20.70
CA CYS A 391 -22.85 -39.02 -21.94
C CYS A 391 -22.55 -40.52 -21.91
N LYS A 392 -21.94 -41.00 -20.82
CA LYS A 392 -21.61 -42.42 -20.63
C LYS A 392 -22.85 -43.31 -20.64
N ALA A 393 -23.88 -42.93 -19.89
CA ALA A 393 -25.13 -43.71 -19.84
C ALA A 393 -25.81 -43.80 -21.22
N HIS A 394 -25.76 -42.72 -22.01
CA HIS A 394 -26.30 -42.75 -23.37
C HIS A 394 -25.43 -43.61 -24.30
N ASP A 395 -24.11 -43.50 -24.19
CA ASP A 395 -23.14 -44.26 -24.97
C ASP A 395 -23.34 -45.78 -24.76
N GLU A 396 -23.35 -46.23 -23.50
CA GLU A 396 -23.56 -47.64 -23.12
C GLU A 396 -24.94 -48.16 -23.58
N TRP A 397 -25.99 -47.34 -23.44
CA TRP A 397 -27.34 -47.74 -23.84
C TRP A 397 -27.45 -47.88 -25.37
N ILE A 398 -26.93 -46.93 -26.14
CA ILE A 398 -27.01 -47.03 -27.61
C ILE A 398 -26.20 -48.24 -28.09
N ALA A 399 -25.01 -48.49 -27.52
CA ALA A 399 -24.22 -49.68 -27.83
C ALA A 399 -24.99 -50.99 -27.58
N ASP A 400 -25.74 -51.09 -26.47
CA ASP A 400 -26.57 -52.26 -26.16
C ASP A 400 -27.75 -52.44 -27.15
N GLN A 401 -28.36 -51.34 -27.59
CA GLN A 401 -29.42 -51.39 -28.63
C GLN A 401 -28.88 -51.85 -29.98
N LEU A 402 -27.67 -51.45 -30.34
CA LEU A 402 -27.01 -51.90 -31.56
C LEU A 402 -26.60 -53.38 -31.47
N ASP A 403 -26.17 -53.88 -30.29
CA ASP A 403 -25.79 -55.29 -30.10
C ASP A 403 -27.00 -56.24 -30.16
N THR A 404 -28.17 -55.81 -29.67
CA THR A 404 -29.38 -56.65 -29.58
C THR A 404 -30.08 -56.87 -30.93
N SER A 405 -29.69 -56.13 -31.97
CA SER A 405 -30.54 -55.90 -33.14
C SER A 405 -30.15 -56.64 -34.43
N GLY A 406 -29.26 -57.65 -34.31
CA GLY A 406 -29.32 -58.90 -35.07
C GLY A 406 -29.24 -58.84 -36.61
N GLN A 407 -28.24 -58.16 -37.19
CA GLN A 407 -27.94 -58.21 -38.64
C GLN A 407 -26.55 -58.80 -38.93
N ASP A 408 -26.39 -59.40 -40.12
CA ASP A 408 -25.18 -60.07 -40.65
C ASP A 408 -23.98 -59.10 -40.92
N VAL A 409 -23.98 -57.90 -40.33
CA VAL A 409 -22.97 -56.85 -40.50
C VAL A 409 -21.91 -56.98 -39.39
N GLU A 410 -20.65 -56.67 -39.70
CA GLU A 410 -19.58 -56.69 -38.71
C GLU A 410 -19.84 -55.65 -37.61
N ARG A 411 -19.98 -56.13 -36.38
CA ARG A 411 -20.29 -55.35 -35.17
C ARG A 411 -19.36 -54.15 -35.00
N ASP A 412 -18.09 -54.35 -35.30
CA ASP A 412 -17.05 -53.34 -35.08
C ASP A 412 -17.22 -52.16 -36.04
N GLU A 413 -17.60 -52.40 -37.30
CA GLU A 413 -17.88 -51.32 -38.28
C GLU A 413 -19.12 -50.48 -37.90
N LEU A 414 -20.16 -51.10 -37.33
CA LEU A 414 -21.35 -50.40 -36.86
C LEU A 414 -21.06 -49.53 -35.62
N LEU A 415 -20.15 -50.00 -34.75
CA LEU A 415 -19.71 -49.26 -33.57
C LEU A 415 -18.78 -48.10 -33.97
N ASP A 416 -17.88 -48.29 -34.93
CA ASP A 416 -16.98 -47.23 -35.41
C ASP A 416 -17.78 -46.06 -36.03
N ILE A 417 -18.72 -46.37 -36.95
CA ILE A 417 -19.61 -45.35 -37.54
C ILE A 417 -20.46 -44.66 -36.45
N TRP A 418 -20.81 -45.40 -35.40
CA TRP A 418 -21.59 -44.87 -34.30
C TRP A 418 -20.77 -43.92 -33.41
N VAL A 419 -19.50 -44.24 -33.13
CA VAL A 419 -18.59 -43.36 -32.40
C VAL A 419 -18.54 -42.01 -33.10
N ASP A 420 -18.29 -41.99 -34.41
CA ASP A 420 -18.23 -40.78 -35.24
C ASP A 420 -19.52 -39.93 -35.13
N LEU A 421 -20.69 -40.57 -35.25
CA LEU A 421 -21.98 -39.87 -35.16
C LEU A 421 -22.27 -39.34 -33.74
N SER A 422 -21.87 -40.09 -32.72
CA SER A 422 -22.06 -39.72 -31.32
C SER A 422 -21.18 -38.53 -30.94
N GLU A 423 -20.03 -38.37 -31.59
CA GLU A 423 -19.12 -37.22 -31.47
C GLU A 423 -19.63 -35.98 -32.24
N GLY A 424 -20.69 -36.15 -33.04
CA GLY A 424 -21.26 -35.11 -33.87
C GLY A 424 -20.55 -34.94 -35.21
N GLU A 425 -19.73 -35.91 -35.61
CA GLU A 425 -19.04 -35.92 -36.89
C GLU A 425 -19.93 -36.38 -38.06
N GLU A 426 -19.47 -36.09 -39.28
CA GLU A 426 -20.12 -36.53 -40.52
C GLU A 426 -19.46 -37.80 -41.03
N VAL A 427 -20.24 -38.86 -41.25
CA VAL A 427 -19.72 -40.15 -41.75
C VAL A 427 -19.57 -40.11 -43.28
N GLU A 428 -18.38 -40.44 -43.78
CA GLU A 428 -18.10 -40.57 -45.21
C GLU A 428 -18.56 -41.93 -45.75
N LEU A 429 -19.30 -41.92 -46.87
CA LEU A 429 -19.74 -43.17 -47.50
C LEU A 429 -18.60 -43.78 -48.33
N THR A 430 -17.89 -44.77 -47.77
CA THR A 430 -16.94 -45.60 -48.51
C THR A 430 -17.60 -46.88 -49.03
N GLU A 431 -16.95 -47.64 -49.94
CA GLU A 431 -17.45 -48.96 -50.36
C GLU A 431 -17.22 -50.06 -49.30
N GLU A 432 -16.39 -49.80 -48.28
CA GLU A 432 -16.11 -50.69 -47.15
C GLU A 432 -17.24 -50.57 -46.11
N ASP A 433 -17.60 -49.35 -45.75
CA ASP A 433 -18.57 -49.05 -44.67
C ASP A 433 -20.04 -49.05 -45.15
N LYS A 434 -20.26 -49.31 -46.44
CA LYS A 434 -21.55 -49.12 -47.12
C LYS A 434 -22.68 -49.95 -46.54
N GLU A 435 -22.42 -51.22 -46.22
CA GLU A 435 -23.44 -52.11 -45.67
C GLU A 435 -23.80 -51.71 -44.22
N ALA A 436 -22.80 -51.28 -43.44
CA ALA A 436 -22.99 -50.78 -42.07
C ALA A 436 -23.72 -49.43 -42.04
N ILE A 437 -23.35 -48.47 -42.90
CA ILE A 437 -24.04 -47.18 -43.03
C ILE A 437 -25.50 -47.38 -43.48
N LEU A 438 -25.76 -48.31 -44.41
CA LEU A 438 -27.13 -48.61 -44.84
C LEU A 438 -27.96 -49.27 -43.74
N ALA A 439 -27.37 -50.18 -42.96
CA ALA A 439 -28.02 -50.79 -41.81
C ALA A 439 -28.35 -49.76 -40.71
N LEU A 440 -27.45 -48.80 -40.47
CA LEU A 440 -27.68 -47.67 -39.56
C LEU A 440 -28.68 -46.65 -40.11
N ALA A 441 -28.67 -46.36 -41.40
CA ALA A 441 -29.59 -45.40 -42.04
C ALA A 441 -31.07 -45.83 -41.98
N ASP A 442 -31.32 -47.14 -41.91
CA ASP A 442 -32.66 -47.68 -41.73
C ASP A 442 -33.21 -47.42 -40.31
N ARG A 443 -32.37 -47.02 -39.35
CA ARG A 443 -32.71 -46.87 -37.92
C ARG A 443 -32.43 -45.47 -37.35
N LEU A 444 -31.41 -44.80 -37.84
CA LEU A 444 -30.96 -43.49 -37.39
C LEU A 444 -30.96 -42.48 -38.55
N PRO A 445 -31.35 -41.22 -38.33
CA PRO A 445 -31.20 -40.16 -39.31
C PRO A 445 -29.71 -39.84 -39.49
N LEU A 446 -29.10 -40.40 -40.54
CA LEU A 446 -27.70 -40.17 -40.87
C LEU A 446 -27.52 -38.95 -41.80
N SER A 447 -26.62 -38.05 -41.43
CA SER A 447 -26.11 -37.01 -42.34
C SER A 447 -24.89 -37.57 -43.07
N VAL A 448 -25.11 -38.14 -44.25
CA VAL A 448 -24.05 -38.76 -45.06
C VAL A 448 -23.48 -37.75 -46.06
N VAL A 449 -22.15 -37.58 -46.07
CA VAL A 449 -21.48 -36.71 -47.03
C VAL A 449 -21.01 -37.51 -48.23
N LEU A 450 -21.54 -37.17 -49.42
CA LEU A 450 -21.09 -37.73 -50.69
C LEU A 450 -19.96 -36.87 -51.27
N ARG A 451 -18.69 -37.25 -51.06
CA ARG A 451 -17.57 -36.66 -51.80
C ARG A 451 -17.42 -37.36 -53.16
N GLY A 452 -17.72 -36.62 -54.22
CA GLY A 452 -17.45 -37.07 -55.59
C GLY A 452 -15.95 -36.98 -55.88
N ASN A 453 -15.35 -38.08 -56.34
CA ASN A 453 -14.03 -38.06 -56.99
C ASN A 453 -14.02 -37.19 -58.25
#